data_AF-A0A933R9U1-F1
#
_entry.id   AF-A0A933R9U1-F1
#
_cell.length_a   1.000
_cell.length_b   1.000
_cell.length_c   1.000
_cell.angle_alpha   90.00
_cell.angle_beta   90.00
_cell.angle_gamma   90.00
#
_symmetry.space_group_name_H-M   'P 1'
#
loop_
_entity.id
_entity.type
_entity.pdbx_description
1 polymer ?
#
loop_
_entity_poly.entity_id
_entity_poly.type
_entity_poly.pdbx_seq_one_letter_code
_entity_poly.pdbx_strand_id
1 'polypeptide(L)'
;GRALRAAGLRIIDEILQSYTEVVANRAAHDDPTKRHAMSQLMTLLNGTLDARGKVLVKLNVGSEQLSAVLPLLPSLKAPTVNELAGGDGYAVETVVAKNQINRLIPALKDAGATGILELPISKIIQ
;
A
#
# COMPACT_ATOMS: atom_id res chain seq x y z
N GLY A 1 -15.88 0.53 22.36
CA GLY A 1 -16.84 0.40 23.48
C GLY A 1 -16.66 -0.82 24.38
N ARG A 2 -15.43 -1.29 24.67
CA ARG A 2 -15.22 -2.37 25.66
C ARG A 2 -15.60 -1.94 27.08
N ALA A 3 -15.19 -0.72 27.47
CA ALA A 3 -15.51 -0.15 28.77
C ALA A 3 -17.02 0.01 28.99
N LEU A 4 -17.77 0.53 28.02
CA LEU A 4 -19.22 0.68 28.09
C LEU A 4 -19.93 -0.66 28.32
N ARG A 5 -19.56 -1.70 27.55
CA ARG A 5 -20.14 -3.05 27.73
C ARG A 5 -19.83 -3.64 29.09
N ALA A 6 -18.61 -3.47 29.60
CA ALA A 6 -18.21 -3.95 30.92
C ALA A 6 -19.02 -3.28 32.05
N ALA A 7 -19.49 -2.04 31.84
CA ALA A 7 -20.33 -1.30 32.77
C ALA A 7 -21.84 -1.53 32.57
N GLY A 8 -22.26 -2.45 31.68
CA GLY A 8 -23.68 -2.68 31.38
C GLY A 8 -24.34 -1.53 30.61
N LEU A 9 -23.56 -0.65 29.99
CA LEU A 9 -24.05 0.50 29.24
C LEU A 9 -24.21 0.17 27.74
N ARG A 10 -25.17 0.82 27.11
CA ARG A 10 -25.38 0.76 25.65
C ARG A 10 -25.12 2.13 25.02
N ILE A 11 -24.56 2.11 23.81
CA ILE A 11 -24.45 3.32 22.98
C ILE A 11 -25.85 3.69 22.52
N ILE A 12 -26.22 4.97 22.66
CA ILE A 12 -27.52 5.49 22.23
C ILE A 12 -27.40 6.40 21.01
N ASP A 13 -26.27 7.11 20.88
CA ASP A 13 -26.00 8.00 19.77
C ASP A 13 -24.49 8.33 19.67
N GLU A 14 -24.07 8.94 18.57
CA GLU A 14 -22.71 9.43 18.33
C GLU A 14 -22.72 10.95 18.15
N ILE A 15 -21.96 11.67 18.98
CA ILE A 15 -21.84 13.14 18.88
C ILE A 15 -20.81 13.52 17.81
N LEU A 16 -19.65 12.85 17.83
CA LEU A 16 -18.52 13.12 16.95
C LEU A 16 -17.61 11.89 16.88
N GLN A 17 -17.16 11.56 15.68
CA GLN A 17 -16.07 10.62 15.47
C GLN A 17 -14.72 11.35 15.55
N SER A 18 -13.92 11.03 16.56
CA SER A 18 -12.55 11.54 16.67
C SER A 18 -11.59 10.68 15.84
N TYR A 19 -10.64 11.35 15.18
CA TYR A 19 -9.51 10.73 14.50
C TYR A 19 -8.28 11.63 14.64
N THR A 20 -7.11 11.11 14.32
CA THR A 20 -5.85 11.86 14.43
C THR A 20 -5.74 12.82 13.24
N GLU A 21 -5.49 14.09 13.54
CA GLU A 21 -5.33 15.17 12.56
C GLU A 21 -4.01 15.91 12.78
N VAL A 22 -3.43 16.43 11.70
CA VAL A 22 -2.29 17.36 11.80
C VAL A 22 -2.85 18.77 11.87
N VAL A 23 -2.55 19.48 12.96
CA VAL A 23 -3.05 20.84 13.20
C VAL A 23 -1.89 21.84 13.20
N ALA A 24 -2.07 22.96 12.51
CA ALA A 24 -1.09 24.05 12.45
C ALA A 24 -1.69 25.36 12.99
N ASN A 25 -0.87 26.15 13.67
CA ASN A 25 -1.23 27.53 14.03
C ASN A 25 -1.32 28.38 12.75
N ARG A 26 -2.37 29.22 12.66
CA ARG A 26 -2.64 30.04 11.46
C ARG A 26 -1.50 30.99 11.11
N ALA A 27 -1.01 31.78 12.07
CA ALA A 27 0.09 32.71 11.84
C ALA A 27 1.39 32.00 11.42
N ALA A 28 1.65 30.80 11.95
CA ALA A 28 2.79 29.99 11.52
C ALA A 28 2.60 29.39 10.11
N HIS A 29 1.37 29.11 9.70
CA HIS A 29 1.06 28.62 8.35
C HIS A 29 1.12 29.74 7.29
N ASP A 30 0.89 30.99 7.69
CA ASP A 30 0.99 32.12 6.77
C ASP A 30 2.46 32.49 6.44
N ASP A 31 3.39 32.15 7.34
CA ASP A 31 4.85 32.22 7.11
C ASP A 31 5.26 31.21 6.01
N PRO A 32 5.82 31.66 4.86
CA PRO A 32 6.13 30.77 3.74
C PRO A 32 7.15 29.67 4.06
N THR A 33 8.16 29.97 4.87
CA THR A 33 9.22 29.02 5.22
C THR A 33 8.66 27.91 6.11
N LYS A 34 7.86 28.29 7.11
CA LYS A 34 7.20 27.32 8.00
C LYS A 34 6.16 26.50 7.26
N ARG A 35 5.35 27.12 6.39
CA ARG A 35 4.38 26.40 5.55
C ARG A 35 5.06 25.37 4.66
N HIS A 36 6.20 25.71 4.07
CA HIS A 36 6.96 24.76 3.27
C HIS A 36 7.41 23.55 4.12
N ALA A 37 8.00 23.78 5.29
CA ALA A 37 8.38 22.69 6.20
C ALA A 37 7.18 21.82 6.62
N MET A 38 6.02 22.42 6.91
CA MET A 38 4.78 21.69 7.19
C MET A 38 4.34 20.84 5.99
N SER A 39 4.44 21.37 4.76
CA SER A 39 4.08 20.63 3.54
C SER A 39 4.98 19.41 3.33
N GLN A 40 6.29 19.53 3.61
CA GLN A 40 7.22 18.41 3.52
C GLN A 40 6.86 17.30 4.53
N LEU A 41 6.49 17.67 5.75
CA LEU A 41 6.00 16.72 6.75
C LEU A 41 4.72 16.02 6.27
N MET A 42 3.76 16.78 5.74
CA MET A 42 2.50 16.25 5.23
C MET A 42 2.73 15.26 4.08
N THR A 43 3.66 15.53 3.16
CA THR A 43 4.04 14.59 2.10
C THR A 43 4.50 13.25 2.66
N LEU A 44 5.33 13.26 3.72
CA LEU A 44 5.83 12.03 4.34
C LEU A 44 4.75 11.28 5.13
N LEU A 45 3.88 12.00 5.85
CA LEU A 45 2.78 11.42 6.61
C LEU A 45 1.74 10.79 5.69
N ASN A 46 1.29 11.54 4.68
CA ASN A 46 0.34 11.05 3.68
C ASN A 46 0.91 9.84 2.94
N GLY A 47 2.19 9.88 2.56
CA GLY A 47 2.80 8.73 1.90
C GLY A 47 2.87 7.47 2.78
N THR A 48 2.94 7.63 4.10
CA THR A 48 2.87 6.50 5.04
C THR A 48 1.45 5.96 5.12
N LEU A 49 0.43 6.83 5.10
CA LEU A 49 -0.97 6.43 5.03
C LEU A 49 -1.30 5.73 3.70
N ASP A 50 -0.74 6.19 2.59
CA ASP A 50 -0.93 5.59 1.27
C ASP A 50 -0.30 4.21 1.15
N ALA A 51 0.83 3.98 1.82
CA ALA A 51 1.47 2.66 1.93
C ALA A 51 0.72 1.71 2.86
N ARG A 52 -0.11 2.23 3.78
CA ARG A 52 -0.77 1.43 4.81
C ARG A 52 -1.67 0.37 4.18
N GLY A 53 -1.45 -0.89 4.57
CA GLY A 53 -2.21 -2.02 4.06
C GLY A 53 -1.83 -2.44 2.63
N LYS A 54 -0.70 -1.95 2.11
CA LYS A 54 -0.13 -2.38 0.82
C LYS A 54 1.23 -3.04 1.01
N VAL A 55 1.60 -3.88 0.05
CA VAL A 55 2.90 -4.56 -0.01
C VAL A 55 3.40 -4.55 -1.44
N LEU A 56 4.71 -4.63 -1.61
CA LEU A 56 5.34 -4.84 -2.91
C LEU A 56 5.44 -6.35 -3.11
N VAL A 57 4.91 -6.83 -4.24
CA VAL A 57 5.13 -8.20 -4.70
C VAL A 57 6.14 -8.16 -5.83
N LYS A 58 7.21 -8.93 -5.67
CA LYS A 58 8.23 -9.16 -6.71
C LYS A 58 8.22 -10.63 -7.04
N LEU A 59 8.24 -10.98 -8.32
CA LEU A 59 8.21 -12.36 -8.78
C LEU A 59 9.00 -12.51 -10.08
N ASN A 60 9.39 -13.74 -10.38
CA ASN A 60 9.93 -14.13 -11.68
C ASN A 60 8.87 -14.93 -12.45
N VAL A 61 8.85 -14.79 -13.77
CA VAL A 61 7.94 -15.51 -14.66
C VAL A 61 8.66 -15.84 -15.96
N GLY A 62 8.52 -17.07 -16.45
CA GLY A 62 9.06 -17.44 -17.77
C GLY A 62 8.30 -16.70 -18.89
N SER A 63 8.94 -16.55 -20.04
CA SER A 63 8.37 -15.78 -21.17
C SER A 63 7.01 -16.31 -21.63
N GLU A 64 6.82 -17.62 -21.61
CA GLU A 64 5.56 -18.26 -22.01
C GLU A 64 4.42 -18.04 -20.99
N GLN A 65 4.74 -17.86 -19.71
CA GLN A 65 3.76 -17.72 -18.63
C GLN A 65 3.39 -16.25 -18.35
N LEU A 66 4.11 -15.29 -18.90
CA LEU A 66 3.89 -13.86 -18.65
C LEU A 66 2.44 -13.43 -18.96
N SER A 67 1.87 -13.93 -20.06
CA SER A 67 0.51 -13.60 -20.49
C SER A 67 -0.57 -14.14 -19.55
N ALA A 68 -0.29 -15.23 -18.83
CA ALA A 68 -1.19 -15.79 -17.80
C ALA A 68 -1.04 -15.07 -16.45
N VAL A 69 0.17 -14.58 -16.14
CA VAL A 69 0.48 -13.93 -14.87
C VAL A 69 0.03 -12.47 -14.81
N LEU A 70 0.26 -11.68 -15.86
CA LEU A 70 -0.06 -10.24 -15.87
C LEU A 70 -1.53 -9.93 -15.53
N PRO A 71 -2.55 -10.66 -16.05
CA PRO A 71 -3.96 -10.39 -15.73
C PRO A 71 -4.32 -10.64 -14.27
N LEU A 72 -3.55 -11.44 -13.53
CA LEU A 72 -3.81 -11.73 -12.12
C LEU A 72 -3.39 -10.57 -11.20
N LEU A 73 -2.50 -9.68 -11.68
CA LEU A 73 -1.94 -8.61 -10.86
C LEU A 73 -2.89 -7.41 -10.79
N PRO A 74 -3.43 -7.07 -9.61
CA PRO A 74 -4.29 -5.89 -9.45
C PRO A 74 -3.41 -4.63 -9.51
N SER A 75 -3.52 -3.81 -10.57
CA SER A 75 -2.62 -2.66 -10.72
C SER A 75 -3.26 -1.33 -10.27
N LEU A 76 -2.60 -0.62 -9.35
CA LEU A 76 -2.85 0.81 -9.06
C LEU A 76 -2.16 1.74 -10.10
N LYS A 77 -1.03 1.29 -10.63
CA LYS A 77 -0.29 1.78 -11.82
C LYS A 77 0.33 0.51 -12.43
N ALA A 78 0.34 0.38 -13.75
CA ALA A 78 0.72 -0.87 -14.46
C ALA A 78 1.98 -1.54 -13.86
N PRO A 79 2.01 -2.89 -13.75
CA PRO A 79 3.14 -3.61 -13.17
C PRO A 79 4.44 -3.29 -13.93
N THR A 80 5.56 -3.19 -13.20
CA THR A 80 6.89 -3.09 -13.82
C THR A 80 7.30 -4.47 -14.29
N VAL A 81 7.75 -4.58 -15.54
CA VAL A 81 8.20 -5.83 -16.15
C VAL A 81 9.60 -5.60 -16.71
N ASN A 82 10.58 -6.33 -16.19
CA ASN A 82 11.97 -6.26 -16.62
C ASN A 82 12.43 -7.63 -17.11
N GLU A 83 13.14 -7.70 -18.24
CA GLU A 83 13.72 -8.95 -18.73
C GLU A 83 14.85 -9.43 -17.80
N LEU A 84 14.90 -10.73 -17.52
CA LEU A 84 15.97 -11.35 -16.75
C LEU A 84 17.24 -11.47 -17.57
N ALA A 85 18.39 -11.43 -16.91
CA ALA A 85 19.67 -11.70 -17.55
C ALA A 85 19.66 -13.11 -18.17
N GLY A 86 19.96 -13.21 -19.47
CA GLY A 86 19.91 -14.46 -20.23
C GLY A 86 18.67 -14.63 -21.12
N GLY A 87 17.63 -13.79 -20.97
CA GLY A 87 16.45 -13.78 -21.84
C GLY A 87 15.41 -14.88 -21.55
N ASP A 88 15.58 -15.63 -20.46
CA ASP A 88 14.73 -16.78 -20.13
C ASP A 88 13.40 -16.40 -19.45
N GLY A 89 13.15 -15.11 -19.20
CA GLY A 89 11.92 -14.64 -18.58
C GLY A 89 11.97 -13.21 -18.08
N TYR A 90 11.06 -12.89 -17.16
CA TYR A 90 10.84 -11.54 -16.65
C TYR A 90 10.79 -11.51 -15.12
N ALA A 91 11.34 -10.45 -14.54
CA ALA A 91 11.03 -9.99 -13.20
C ALA A 91 9.83 -9.04 -13.27
N VAL A 92 8.79 -9.32 -12.49
CA VAL A 92 7.59 -8.50 -12.40
C VAL A 92 7.45 -7.95 -10.99
N GLU A 93 7.14 -6.66 -10.89
CA GLU A 93 6.98 -5.94 -9.63
C GLU A 93 5.66 -5.17 -9.63
N THR A 94 4.88 -5.30 -8.56
CA THR A 94 3.63 -4.54 -8.39
C THR A 94 3.28 -4.30 -6.92
N VAL A 95 2.60 -3.18 -6.66
CA VAL A 95 2.05 -2.86 -5.35
C VAL A 95 0.63 -3.36 -5.26
N VAL A 96 0.34 -4.18 -4.26
CA VAL A 96 -0.98 -4.80 -4.07
C VAL A 96 -1.51 -4.57 -2.67
N ALA A 97 -2.83 -4.68 -2.51
CA ALA A 97 -3.45 -4.64 -1.19
C ALA A 97 -3.10 -5.92 -0.41
N LYS A 98 -2.63 -5.76 0.84
CA LYS A 98 -2.17 -6.86 1.68
C LYS A 98 -3.27 -7.91 1.94
N ASN A 99 -4.53 -7.49 1.99
CA ASN A 99 -5.67 -8.39 2.18
C ASN A 99 -5.95 -9.32 0.98
N GLN A 100 -5.35 -9.06 -0.19
CA GLN A 100 -5.49 -9.90 -1.39
C GLN A 100 -4.37 -10.94 -1.53
N ILE A 101 -3.26 -10.78 -0.79
CA ILE A 101 -2.04 -11.58 -0.92
C ILE A 101 -2.28 -13.08 -0.80
N ASN A 102 -3.07 -13.50 0.20
CA ASN A 102 -3.31 -14.92 0.47
C ASN A 102 -4.00 -15.65 -0.68
N ARG A 103 -4.69 -14.94 -1.57
CA ARG A 103 -5.31 -15.51 -2.78
C ARG A 103 -4.44 -15.29 -4.01
N LEU A 104 -3.77 -14.14 -4.08
CA LEU A 104 -2.93 -13.76 -5.20
C LEU A 104 -1.69 -14.66 -5.33
N ILE A 105 -0.94 -14.89 -4.24
CA ILE A 105 0.30 -15.68 -4.30
C ILE A 105 0.05 -17.12 -4.82
N PRO A 106 -0.94 -17.87 -4.32
CA PRO A 106 -1.26 -19.19 -4.87
C PRO A 106 -1.63 -19.13 -6.35
N ALA A 107 -2.50 -18.19 -6.76
CA ALA A 107 -2.90 -18.06 -8.16
C ALA A 107 -1.72 -17.73 -9.09
N LEU A 108 -0.80 -16.87 -8.64
CA LEU A 108 0.43 -16.57 -9.37
C LEU A 108 1.31 -17.81 -9.52
N LYS A 109 1.46 -18.59 -8.45
CA LYS A 109 2.23 -19.84 -8.46
C LYS A 109 1.63 -20.86 -9.42
N ASP A 110 0.31 -21.03 -9.41
CA ASP A 110 -0.40 -21.94 -10.32
C ASP A 110 -0.27 -21.50 -11.79
N ALA A 111 -0.18 -20.19 -12.03
CA ALA A 111 0.11 -19.61 -13.34
C ALA A 111 1.59 -19.68 -13.76
N GLY A 112 2.47 -20.25 -12.93
CA GLY A 112 3.88 -20.47 -13.25
C GLY A 112 4.84 -19.38 -12.75
N ALA A 113 4.39 -18.47 -11.89
CA ALA A 113 5.30 -17.54 -11.22
C ALA A 113 6.19 -18.26 -10.20
N THR A 114 7.45 -17.81 -10.11
CA THR A 114 8.46 -18.34 -9.19
C THR A 114 9.15 -17.20 -8.44
N GLY A 115 9.91 -17.52 -7.40
CA GLY A 115 10.70 -16.51 -6.66
C GLY A 115 9.85 -15.36 -6.09
N ILE A 116 8.61 -15.65 -5.68
CA ILE A 116 7.67 -14.63 -5.20
C ILE A 116 8.11 -14.11 -3.84
N LEU A 117 8.32 -12.80 -3.73
CA LEU A 117 8.66 -12.05 -2.53
C LEU A 117 7.52 -11.09 -2.18
N GLU A 118 7.07 -11.15 -0.93
CA GLU A 118 6.22 -10.12 -0.32
C GLU A 118 7.12 -9.20 0.53
N LEU A 119 7.18 -7.92 0.16
CA LEU A 119 8.00 -6.92 0.84
C LEU A 119 7.11 -5.83 1.44
N PRO A 120 7.29 -5.49 2.73
CA PRO A 120 6.54 -4.39 3.35
C PRO A 120 6.97 -3.05 2.74
N ILE A 121 6.00 -2.17 2.50
CA ILE A 121 6.26 -0.80 2.02
C ILE A 121 6.08 0.16 3.19
N SER A 122 7.08 1.00 3.44
CA SER A 122 7.01 1.99 4.51
C SER A 122 6.31 3.27 4.10
N LYS A 123 6.44 3.69 2.84
CA LYS A 123 5.90 4.94 2.27
C LYS A 123 5.71 4.82 0.75
N ILE A 124 4.67 5.46 0.22
CA ILE A 124 4.44 5.67 -1.21
C ILE A 124 4.25 7.17 -1.42
N ILE A 125 5.07 7.80 -2.28
CA ILE A 125 4.92 9.23 -2.60
C ILE A 125 4.30 9.35 -3.99
N GLN A 126 3.34 10.25 -4.17
CA GLN A 126 2.68 10.55 -5.44
C GLN A 126 2.94 11.97 -5.91
#